data_AF-A0ABD5DGI2-F1
#
_entry.id   AF-A0ABD5DGI2-F1
#
_cell.length_a   1.000
_cell.length_b   1.000
_cell.length_c   1.000
_cell.angle_alpha   90.00
_cell.angle_beta   90.00
_cell.angle_gamma   90.00
#
_symmetry.space_group_name_H-M   'P 1'
#
loop_
_entity.id
_entity.type
_entity.pdbx_description
1 polymer ?
#
loop_
_entity_poly.entity_id
_entity_poly.type
_entity_poly.pdbx_seq_one_letter_code
_entity_poly.pdbx_strand_id
1 'polypeptide(L)' 'MSTALGMIPLMTFVPVEGAASREYVAAFRQNALQRLHKGEPAELMFPAIPGTVFRGEVADVLPAIGESQFQGQGKLLT' A
#
# COMPACT_ATOMS: atom_id res chain seq x y z
N MET A 1 -18.26 -17.29 -30.27
CA MET A 1 -17.41 -17.41 -29.07
C MET A 1 -16.46 -16.21 -29.05
N SER A 2 -16.60 -15.33 -28.06
CA SER A 2 -15.76 -14.14 -27.93
C SER A 2 -14.45 -14.53 -27.25
N THR A 3 -13.34 -14.56 -27.98
CA THR A 3 -12.01 -14.72 -27.36
C THR A 3 -11.66 -13.40 -26.69
N ALA A 4 -11.61 -13.39 -25.36
CA ALA A 4 -11.11 -12.26 -24.61
C ALA A 4 -9.67 -11.99 -25.06
N LEU A 5 -9.44 -10.88 -25.76
CA LEU A 5 -8.11 -10.38 -26.05
C LEU A 5 -7.48 -10.09 -24.68
N GLY A 6 -6.60 -10.99 -24.21
CA GLY A 6 -5.94 -10.88 -22.92
C GLY A 6 -5.08 -9.62 -22.91
N MET A 7 -5.65 -8.53 -22.40
CA MET A 7 -4.92 -7.29 -22.17
C MET A 7 -4.01 -7.51 -20.96
N ILE A 8 -2.84 -8.07 -21.21
CA ILE A 8 -1.76 -8.13 -20.23
C ILE A 8 -1.25 -6.70 -20.05
N PRO A 9 -1.12 -6.18 -18.82
CA PRO A 9 -0.58 -4.84 -18.62
C PRO A 9 0.86 -4.79 -19.14
N LEU A 10 1.09 -3.91 -20.12
CA LEU A 10 2.39 -3.76 -20.77
C LEU A 10 3.40 -3.04 -19.87
N MET A 11 2.92 -2.13 -19.02
CA MET A 11 3.72 -1.33 -18.09
C MET A 11 2.85 -0.77 -16.96
N THR A 12 3.46 -0.52 -15.81
CA THR A 12 2.86 0.22 -14.69
C THR A 12 3.62 1.52 -14.51
N PHE A 13 2.90 2.65 -14.49
CA PHE A 13 3.47 3.95 -14.21
C PHE A 13 3.36 4.25 -12.71
N VAL A 14 4.50 4.47 -12.05
CA VAL A 14 4.56 4.88 -10.65
C VAL A 14 5.08 6.32 -10.61
N PRO A 15 4.26 7.31 -10.20
CA PRO A 15 4.71 8.69 -10.09
C PRO A 15 5.76 8.82 -8.98
N VAL A 16 6.91 9.42 -9.30
CA VAL A 16 7.99 9.69 -8.32
C VAL A 16 7.92 11.10 -7.72
N GLU A 17 7.04 11.96 -8.24
CA GLU A 17 6.86 13.35 -7.79
C GLU A 17 5.52 13.56 -7.08
N GLY A 18 5.53 14.39 -6.03
CA GLY A 18 4.35 14.74 -5.23
C GLY A 18 4.24 14.00 -3.90
N ALA A 19 3.09 14.16 -3.21
CA ALA A 19 2.82 13.56 -1.90
C ALA A 19 2.80 12.01 -1.93
N ALA A 20 2.43 11.43 -3.07
CA ALA A 20 2.34 9.98 -3.26
C ALA A 20 3.69 9.25 -3.18
N SER A 21 4.84 9.93 -3.33
CA SER A 21 6.16 9.30 -3.25
C SER A 21 6.65 9.04 -1.82
N ARG A 22 5.92 9.54 -0.81
CA ARG A 22 6.29 9.43 0.62
C ARG A 22 5.23 8.74 1.47
N GLU A 23 4.22 8.15 0.84
CA GLU A 23 3.20 7.37 1.52
C GLU A 23 3.65 5.91 1.63
N TYR A 24 3.52 5.36 2.83
CA TYR A 24 3.82 3.97 3.10
C TYR A 24 2.57 3.28 3.62
N VAL A 25 2.24 2.12 3.05
CA VAL A 25 1.10 1.32 3.46
C VAL A 25 1.61 0.11 4.24
N ALA A 26 1.01 -0.13 5.41
CA ALA A 26 1.32 -1.27 6.26
C ALA A 26 0.03 -2.00 6.64
N ALA A 27 0.10 -3.33 6.66
CA ALA A 27 -1.01 -4.17 7.08
C ALA A 27 -0.87 -4.52 8.56
N PHE A 28 -1.91 -4.24 9.33
CA PHE A 28 -2.00 -4.60 10.75
C PHE A 28 -3.21 -5.49 11.00
N ARG A 29 -3.18 -6.24 12.10
CA ARG A 29 -4.34 -7.02 12.53
C ARG A 29 -5.47 -6.07 12.95
N GLN A 30 -6.71 -6.51 12.74
CA GLN A 30 -7.91 -5.70 12.92
C GLN A 30 -8.04 -5.06 14.32
N ASN A 31 -7.66 -5.79 15.36
CA ASN A 31 -7.66 -5.29 16.74
C ASN A 31 -6.70 -4.12 16.97
N ALA A 32 -5.60 -4.05 16.22
CA ALA A 32 -4.68 -2.92 16.25
C ALA A 32 -5.21 -1.73 15.43
N LEU A 33 -5.83 -1.98 14.27
CA LEU A 33 -6.44 -0.95 13.44
C LEU A 33 -7.57 -0.20 14.15
N GLN A 34 -8.32 -0.85 15.04
CA GLN A 34 -9.36 -0.20 15.85
C GLN A 34 -8.81 0.88 16.81
N ARG A 35 -7.50 0.89 17.06
CA ARG A 35 -6.85 1.84 17.97
C ARG A 35 -6.10 2.95 17.24
N LEU A 36 -5.97 2.84 15.92
CA LEU A 36 -5.28 3.81 15.07
C LEU A 36 -6.27 4.85 14.58
N HIS A 37 -5.89 6.12 14.67
CA HIS A 37 -6.68 7.23 14.17
C HIS A 37 -5.87 8.05 13.16
N LYS A 38 -6.58 8.63 12.20
CA LYS A 38 -5.98 9.62 11.29
C LYS A 38 -5.40 10.78 12.10
N GLY A 39 -4.17 11.16 11.78
CA GLY A 39 -3.46 12.22 12.48
C GLY A 39 -2.59 11.78 13.66
N GLU A 40 -2.59 10.49 14.00
CA GLU A 40 -1.67 9.98 15.03
C GLU A 40 -0.21 9.99 14.54
N PRO A 41 0.75 10.31 15.42
CA PRO A 41 2.15 10.26 15.07
C PRO A 41 2.59 8.82 14.81
N ALA A 42 3.32 8.61 13.71
CA ALA A 42 3.86 7.33 13.30
C ALA A 42 5.39 7.37 13.22
N GLU A 43 6.03 6.25 13.51
CA GLU A 43 7.47 6.08 13.36
C GLU A 43 7.74 4.91 12.42
N LEU A 44 8.57 5.16 11.41
CA LEU A 44 8.99 4.16 10.44
C LEU A 44 10.47 3.84 10.66
N MET A 45 10.74 2.56 10.88
CA MET A 45 12.09 2.00 10.92
C MET A 45 12.24 0.99 9.80
N PHE A 46 13.25 1.22 8.95
CA PHE A 46 13.56 0.32 7.85
C PHE A 46 14.79 -0.51 8.20
N PRO A 47 14.73 -1.85 8.10
CA PRO A 47 15.90 -2.71 8.32
C PRO A 47 17.09 -2.37 7.40
N ALA A 48 16.82 -1.80 6.23
CA ALA A 48 17.84 -1.37 5.27
C ALA A 48 18.64 -0.14 5.72
N ILE A 49 18.12 0.66 6.66
CA ILE A 49 18.77 1.86 7.19
C ILE A 49 18.74 1.80 8.72
N PRO A 50 19.58 0.95 9.34
CA PRO A 50 19.59 0.79 10.79
C PRO A 50 19.99 2.10 11.48
N GLY A 51 19.38 2.35 12.65
CA GLY A 51 19.67 3.54 13.48
C GLY A 51 18.99 4.83 13.04
N THR A 52 18.20 4.82 11.96
CA THR A 52 17.39 5.96 11.53
C THR A 52 15.91 5.69 11.77
N VAL A 53 15.26 6.61 12.49
CA VAL A 53 13.80 6.61 12.69
C VAL A 53 13.22 7.75 11.87
N PHE A 54 12.30 7.43 10.96
CA PHE A 54 11.57 8.43 10.19
C PHE A 54 10.25 8.74 10.89
N ARG A 55 9.98 10.02 11.08
CA ARG A 55 8.70 10.47 11.63
C ARG A 55 7.68 10.63 10.51
N GLY A 56 6.46 10.18 10.77
CA GLY A 56 5.32 10.32 9.88
C GLY A 56 4.04 10.55 10.67
N GLU A 57 2.94 10.61 9.94
CA GLU A 57 1.58 10.75 10.48
C GLU A 57 0.69 9.73 9.79
N VAL A 58 -0.28 9.18 10.53
CA VAL A 58 -1.29 8.28 9.96
C VAL A 58 -2.19 9.08 9.02
N ALA A 59 -1.98 8.91 7.71
CA ALA A 59 -2.74 9.62 6.68
C ALA A 59 -4.19 9.12 6.58
N ASP A 60 -4.38 7.80 6.61
CA ASP A 60 -5.70 7.17 6.62
C ASP A 60 -5.63 5.74 7.18
N VAL A 61 -6.76 5.24 7.69
CA VAL A 61 -6.91 3.88 8.21
C VAL A 61 -7.98 3.16 7.40
N LEU A 62 -7.54 2.29 6.49
CA LEU A 62 -8.45 1.55 5.62
C LEU A 62 -9.16 0.44 6.43
N PRO A 63 -10.51 0.43 6.47
CA PRO A 63 -11.27 -0.48 7.33
C PRO A 63 -11.28 -1.93 6.85
N ALA A 64 -10.97 -2.17 5.57
CA ALA A 64 -10.87 -3.49 4.99
C ALA A 64 -9.78 -3.49 3.92
N ILE A 65 -8.83 -4.44 4.04
CA ILE A 65 -7.99 -4.83 2.92
C ILE A 65 -8.87 -5.75 2.08
N GLY A 66 -9.18 -5.39 0.84
CA GLY A 66 -9.99 -6.23 -0.04
C GLY A 66 -9.37 -7.62 -0.13
N GLU A 67 -10.10 -8.66 0.27
CA GLU A 67 -9.69 -10.04 0.06
C GLU A 67 -9.39 -10.22 -1.42
N SER A 68 -8.13 -10.48 -1.70
CA SER A 68 -7.59 -10.66 -3.02
C SER A 68 -8.39 -11.75 -3.77
N GLN A 69 -9.30 -11.36 -4.66
CA GLN A 69 -9.72 -12.24 -5.76
C GLN A 69 -8.51 -12.42 -6.66
N PHE A 70 -7.66 -13.39 -6.32
CA PHE A 70 -6.57 -13.84 -7.17
C PHE A 70 -7.15 -14.62 -8.35
N GLN A 71 -7.33 -13.94 -9.49
CA GLN A 71 -7.04 -14.55 -10.78
C GLN A 71 -5.64 -14.09 -11.19
N GLY A 72 -4.69 -15.01 -11.24
CA GLY A 72 -3.35 -14.75 -11.75
C GLY A 72 -3.40 -14.41 -13.24
N GLN A 73 -3.63 -13.15 -13.58
CA GLN A 73 -3.58 -12.59 -14.94
C GLN A 73 -2.54 -11.46 -15.07
N GLY A 74 -1.44 -11.51 -14.32
CA GLY A 74 -0.27 -10.65 -14.57
C GLY A 74 -0.46 -9.16 -14.25
N LYS A 75 -1.30 -8.79 -13.28
CA LYS A 75 -1.50 -7.40 -12.86
C LYS A 75 -0.70 -7.09 -11.59
N LEU A 76 0.09 -6.00 -11.63
CA LEU A 76 0.79 -5.45 -10.47
C LEU A 76 -0.27 -4.85 -9.52
N LEU A 77 -0.23 -5.21 -8.25
CA LEU A 77 -1.13 -4.68 -7.22
C LEU A 77 -0.35 -3.65 -6.38
N THR A 78 -0.76 -2.38 -6.47
CA THR A 78 -0.48 -1.30 -5.51
C THR A 78 -1.62 -1.22 -4.50
#